data_AF-A0A2T6DJ04-F1
#
_entry.id   AF-A0A2T6DJ04-F1
#
_cell.length_a   1.000
_cell.length_b   1.000
_cell.length_c   1.000
_cell.angle_alpha   90.00
_cell.angle_beta   90.00
_cell.angle_gamma   90.00
#
_symmetry.space_group_name_H-M   'P 1'
#
loop_
_entity.id
_entity.type
_entity.pdbx_description
1 polymer ?
#
loop_
_entity_poly.entity_id
_entity_poly.type
_entity_poly.pdbx_seq_one_letter_code
_entity_poly.pdbx_strand_id
1 'polypeptide(L)'
;MVEVVLALGMISTSAVVLMGVLATGLQYLRAEMDMTIQARIAQSILTHAQQTSFTNLGSLEGTYYFNRDGIPDTSPDSPYKVKVLAPTPSTEVPGGASISGVATISLEIQSTATIGKPRRWNVYVADTGL
;
A
#
# COMPACT_ATOMS: atom_id res chain seq x y z
N MET A 1 22.50 50.90 -6.56
CA MET A 1 22.66 50.44 -5.16
C MET A 1 21.34 49.94 -4.57
N VAL A 2 20.25 50.72 -4.58
CA VAL A 2 18.89 50.24 -4.20
C VAL A 2 18.49 48.97 -4.95
N GLU A 3 18.79 48.89 -6.24
CA GLU A 3 18.49 47.72 -7.09
C GLU A 3 19.15 46.42 -6.60
N VAL A 4 20.40 46.50 -6.14
CA VAL A 4 21.14 45.33 -5.61
C VAL A 4 20.56 44.90 -4.26
N VAL A 5 20.15 45.86 -3.43
CA VAL A 5 19.51 45.57 -2.13
C VAL A 5 18.14 44.91 -2.32
N LEU A 6 17.35 45.39 -3.29
CA LEU A 6 16.08 44.78 -3.66
C LEU A 6 16.26 43.37 -4.22
N ALA A 7 17.25 43.16 -5.08
CA ALA A 7 17.59 41.85 -5.61
C ALA A 7 18.00 40.86 -4.50
N LEU A 8 18.85 41.29 -3.55
CA LEU A 8 19.26 40.47 -2.40
C LEU A 8 18.08 40.14 -1.47
N GLY A 9 17.14 41.09 -1.28
CA GLY A 9 15.90 40.86 -0.53
C GLY A 9 15.00 39.79 -1.16
N MET A 10 14.86 39.80 -2.49
CA MET A 10 14.06 38.79 -3.20
C MET A 10 14.74 37.41 -3.22
N ILE A 11 16.07 37.35 -3.38
CA ILE A 11 16.81 36.08 -3.41
C ILE A 11 16.78 35.40 -2.04
N SER A 12 17.02 36.16 -0.97
CA SER A 12 17.03 35.61 0.40
C SER A 12 15.68 35.02 0.80
N THR A 13 14.58 35.70 0.48
CA THR A 13 13.22 35.20 0.76
C THR A 13 12.88 33.97 -0.08
N SER A 14 13.27 33.94 -1.36
CA SER A 14 13.08 32.79 -2.24
C SER A 14 13.86 31.54 -1.77
N ALA A 15 15.08 31.73 -1.25
CA ALA A 15 15.89 30.62 -0.73
C ALA A 15 15.23 29.92 0.48
N VAL A 16 14.60 30.69 1.37
CA VAL A 16 13.86 30.15 2.53
C VAL A 16 12.66 29.32 2.06
N VAL A 17 11.90 29.81 1.06
CA VAL A 17 10.77 29.08 0.49
C VAL A 17 11.22 27.75 -0.13
N LEU A 18 12.31 27.76 -0.91
CA LEU A 18 12.84 26.55 -1.53
C LEU A 18 13.29 25.51 -0.50
N MET A 19 13.92 25.94 0.61
CA MET A 19 14.27 25.03 1.70
C MET A 19 13.03 24.39 2.34
N GLY A 20 11.95 25.16 2.52
CA GLY A 20 10.67 24.64 2.99
C GLY A 20 10.10 23.56 2.07
N VAL A 21 10.09 23.83 0.76
CA VAL A 21 9.59 22.88 -0.27
C VAL A 21 10.41 21.58 -0.29
N LEU A 22 11.74 21.66 -0.13
CA LEU A 22 12.60 20.48 -0.08
C LEU A 22 12.28 19.57 1.12
N ALA A 23 12.08 20.17 2.30
CA ALA A 23 11.75 19.42 3.51
C ALA A 23 10.40 18.70 3.40
N THR A 24 9.40 19.36 2.81
CA THR A 24 8.10 18.73 2.53
C THR A 24 8.20 17.68 1.44
N GLY A 25 8.93 17.95 0.35
CA GLY A 25 9.09 17.03 -0.77
C GLY A 25 9.69 15.70 -0.34
N LEU A 26 10.68 15.69 0.55
CA LEU A 26 11.27 14.47 1.08
C LEU A 26 10.28 13.63 1.90
N GLN A 27 9.38 14.25 2.63
CA GLN A 27 8.34 13.54 3.39
C GLN A 27 7.34 12.88 2.45
N TYR A 28 6.89 13.59 1.41
CA TYR A 28 6.04 13.02 0.37
C TYR A 28 6.73 11.85 -0.34
N LEU A 29 8.00 11.99 -0.73
CA LEU A 29 8.74 10.90 -1.37
C LEU A 29 8.78 9.64 -0.49
N ARG A 30 8.95 9.78 0.83
CA ARG A 30 8.91 8.64 1.75
C ARG A 30 7.53 7.99 1.83
N ALA A 31 6.47 8.80 1.86
CA ALA A 31 5.11 8.29 1.87
C ALA A 31 4.76 7.56 0.55
N GLU A 32 5.18 8.10 -0.59
CA GLU A 32 4.97 7.47 -1.90
C GLU A 32 5.79 6.18 -2.07
N MET A 33 7.03 6.14 -1.54
CA MET A 33 7.80 4.90 -1.50
C MET A 33 7.08 3.82 -0.69
N ASP A 34 6.57 4.17 0.50
CA ASP A 34 5.80 3.24 1.34
C ASP A 34 4.53 2.76 0.61
N MET A 35 3.81 3.65 -0.05
CA MET A 35 2.63 3.30 -0.86
C MET A 35 2.98 2.38 -2.03
N THR A 36 4.11 2.62 -2.71
CA THR A 36 4.60 1.77 -3.81
C THR A 36 4.92 0.36 -3.33
N ILE A 37 5.56 0.23 -2.16
CA ILE A 37 5.86 -1.07 -1.54
C ILE A 37 4.57 -1.79 -1.17
N GLN A 38 3.61 -1.09 -0.54
CA GLN A 38 2.31 -1.68 -0.19
C GLN A 38 1.54 -2.15 -1.44
N ALA A 39 1.56 -1.40 -2.53
CA ALA A 39 0.95 -1.80 -3.80
C ALA A 39 1.61 -3.05 -4.39
N ARG A 40 2.95 -3.13 -4.35
CA ARG A 40 3.70 -4.31 -4.79
C ARG A 40 3.33 -5.55 -3.97
N ILE A 41 3.23 -5.40 -2.65
CA ILE A 41 2.81 -6.45 -1.72
C ILE A 41 1.39 -6.93 -2.06
N ALA A 42 0.44 -6.01 -2.23
CA ALA A 42 -0.93 -6.34 -2.60
C ALA A 42 -0.98 -7.08 -3.95
N GLN A 43 -0.21 -6.64 -4.95
CA GLN A 43 -0.13 -7.29 -6.25
C GLN A 43 0.46 -8.70 -6.16
N SER A 44 1.48 -8.90 -5.31
CA SER A 44 2.07 -10.22 -5.07
C SER A 44 1.04 -11.19 -4.49
N ILE A 45 0.29 -10.75 -3.46
CA ILE A 45 -0.75 -11.57 -2.84
C ILE A 45 -1.89 -11.85 -3.82
N LEU A 46 -2.33 -10.85 -4.60
CA LEU A 46 -3.33 -11.03 -5.66
C LEU A 46 -2.88 -12.09 -6.67
N THR A 47 -1.61 -12.04 -7.10
CA THR A 47 -1.05 -13.01 -8.05
C THR A 47 -1.09 -14.43 -7.47
N HIS A 48 -0.74 -14.59 -6.19
CA HIS A 48 -0.85 -15.88 -5.50
C HIS A 48 -2.30 -16.34 -5.37
N ALA A 49 -3.22 -15.41 -5.09
CA ALA A 49 -4.64 -15.70 -4.99
C ALA A 49 -5.24 -16.16 -6.32
N GLN A 50 -4.84 -15.55 -7.43
CA GLN A 50 -5.27 -15.96 -8.78
C GLN A 50 -4.71 -17.33 -9.19
N GLN A 51 -3.58 -17.74 -8.63
CA GLN A 51 -3.00 -19.07 -8.87
C GLN A 51 -3.58 -20.16 -7.95
N THR A 52 -4.29 -19.77 -6.90
CA THR A 52 -4.93 -20.69 -5.96
C THR A 52 -6.33 -21.02 -6.47
N SER A 53 -6.72 -22.30 -6.43
CA SER A 53 -8.08 -22.71 -6.79
C SER A 53 -9.11 -21.95 -5.96
N PHE A 54 -10.23 -21.56 -6.58
CA PHE A 54 -11.28 -20.75 -5.96
C PHE A 54 -11.81 -21.38 -4.66
N THR A 55 -11.92 -22.72 -4.65
CA THR A 55 -12.38 -23.50 -3.49
C THR A 55 -11.38 -23.47 -2.32
N ASN A 56 -10.12 -23.16 -2.59
CA ASN A 56 -9.02 -23.21 -1.62
C ASN A 56 -8.46 -21.83 -1.25
N LEU A 57 -9.15 -20.74 -1.61
CA LEU A 57 -8.75 -19.37 -1.26
C LEU A 57 -8.59 -19.16 0.25
N GLY A 58 -9.31 -19.93 1.08
CA GLY A 58 -9.15 -19.90 2.54
C GLY A 58 -7.76 -20.29 3.03
N SER A 59 -6.97 -21.02 2.23
CA SER A 59 -5.57 -21.35 2.56
C SER A 59 -4.64 -20.14 2.58
N LEU A 60 -5.07 -19.02 1.99
CA LEU A 60 -4.34 -17.75 1.99
C LEU A 60 -4.61 -16.93 3.25
N GLU A 61 -5.52 -17.36 4.13
CA GLU A 61 -5.74 -16.70 5.41
C GLU A 61 -4.50 -16.83 6.30
N GLY A 62 -4.01 -15.71 6.83
CA GLY A 62 -2.83 -15.73 7.67
C GLY A 62 -2.12 -14.40 7.77
N THR A 63 -1.00 -14.42 8.48
CA THR A 63 -0.08 -13.28 8.58
C THR A 63 1.17 -13.57 7.76
N TYR A 64 1.46 -12.69 6.81
CA TYR A 64 2.62 -12.73 5.95
C TYR A 64 3.55 -11.55 6.27
N TYR A 65 4.84 -11.78 6.11
CA TYR A 65 5.87 -10.79 6.40
C TYR A 65 6.57 -10.39 5.11
N PHE A 66 6.89 -9.10 4.99
CA PHE A 66 7.57 -8.56 3.82
C PHE A 66 8.68 -7.59 4.22
N ASN A 67 9.80 -7.66 3.50
CA ASN A 67 10.95 -6.80 3.71
C ASN A 67 10.72 -5.37 3.13
N ARG A 68 11.74 -4.50 3.23
CA ARG A 68 11.67 -3.11 2.73
C ARG A 68 11.48 -2.99 1.21
N ASP A 69 11.74 -4.06 0.47
CA ASP A 69 11.56 -4.08 -0.98
C ASP A 69 10.20 -4.67 -1.38
N GLY A 70 9.37 -5.10 -0.42
CA GLY A 70 8.10 -5.78 -0.68
C GLY A 70 8.26 -7.24 -1.13
N ILE A 71 9.36 -7.89 -0.75
CA ILE A 71 9.63 -9.31 -1.00
C ILE A 71 9.18 -10.12 0.22
N PRO A 72 8.55 -11.30 0.04
CA PRO A 72 8.19 -12.17 1.15
C PRO A 72 9.40 -12.50 2.04
N ASP A 73 9.17 -12.45 3.35
CA ASP A 73 10.12 -12.75 4.40
C ASP A 73 9.45 -13.71 5.41
N THR A 74 10.26 -14.38 6.22
CA THR A 74 9.80 -15.25 7.31
C THR A 74 9.92 -14.59 8.68
N SER A 75 10.64 -13.47 8.77
CA SER A 75 10.89 -12.79 10.04
C SER A 75 9.66 -12.03 10.56
N PRO A 76 9.22 -12.26 11.80
CA PRO A 76 8.14 -11.48 12.43
C PRO A 76 8.56 -10.03 12.73
N ASP A 77 9.84 -9.70 12.64
CA ASP A 77 10.38 -8.34 12.80
C ASP A 77 10.47 -7.58 11.47
N SER A 78 9.92 -8.16 10.40
CA SER A 78 9.86 -7.53 9.10
C SER A 78 9.11 -6.19 9.14
N PRO A 79 9.55 -5.20 8.34
CA PRO A 79 8.98 -3.86 8.32
C PRO A 79 7.51 -3.81 7.89
N TYR A 80 7.05 -4.80 7.12
CA TYR A 80 5.67 -4.91 6.70
C TYR A 80 5.07 -6.23 7.17
N LYS A 81 3.90 -6.13 7.81
CA LYS A 81 3.06 -7.25 8.24
C LYS A 81 1.76 -7.17 7.48
N VAL A 82 1.36 -8.27 6.85
CA VAL A 82 0.12 -8.32 6.07
C VAL A 82 -0.75 -9.40 6.66
N LYS A 83 -1.92 -9.00 7.15
CA LYS A 83 -2.95 -9.94 7.57
C LYS A 83 -3.93 -10.11 6.42
N VAL A 84 -4.01 -11.32 5.89
CA VAL A 84 -5.05 -11.72 4.93
C VAL A 84 -6.23 -12.21 5.74
N LEU A 85 -7.37 -11.54 5.60
CA LEU A 85 -8.62 -11.96 6.22
C LEU A 85 -9.29 -13.06 5.39
N ALA A 86 -10.08 -13.90 6.05
CA ALA A 86 -10.85 -14.96 5.40
C ALA A 86 -11.60 -14.42 4.15
N PRO A 87 -11.44 -15.05 2.98
CA PRO A 87 -12.12 -14.61 1.76
C PRO A 87 -13.63 -14.70 1.91
N THR A 88 -14.35 -13.66 1.49
CA THR A 88 -15.83 -13.73 1.39
C THR A 88 -16.20 -14.24 -0.01
N PRO A 89 -16.94 -15.36 -0.13
CA PRO A 89 -17.22 -16.01 -1.41
C PRO A 89 -18.22 -15.27 -2.29
N SER A 90 -18.87 -14.23 -1.77
CA SER A 90 -19.66 -13.28 -2.55
C SER A 90 -19.05 -11.88 -2.41
N THR A 91 -19.14 -11.13 -3.50
CA THR A 91 -18.68 -9.75 -3.58
C THR A 91 -19.85 -8.84 -3.90
N GLU A 92 -20.01 -7.77 -3.14
CA GLU A 92 -20.92 -6.68 -3.49
C GLU A 92 -20.26 -5.81 -4.55
N VAL A 93 -20.88 -5.70 -5.73
CA VAL A 93 -20.44 -4.76 -6.76
C VAL A 93 -21.09 -3.40 -6.58
N PRO A 94 -20.50 -2.33 -7.16
CA PRO A 94 -21.16 -1.03 -7.24
C PRO A 94 -22.57 -1.18 -7.81
N GLY A 95 -23.59 -0.89 -7.00
CA GLY A 95 -25.00 -1.18 -7.31
C GLY A 95 -25.68 -2.18 -6.35
N GLY A 96 -24.94 -2.78 -5.41
CA GLY A 96 -25.49 -3.55 -4.29
C GLY A 96 -25.91 -4.98 -4.63
N ALA A 97 -25.68 -5.44 -5.86
CA ALA A 97 -25.86 -6.84 -6.21
C ALA A 97 -24.68 -7.67 -5.71
N SER A 98 -24.95 -8.74 -4.97
CA SER A 98 -23.93 -9.74 -4.67
C SER A 98 -23.77 -10.66 -5.89
N ILE A 99 -22.55 -10.78 -6.41
CA ILE A 99 -22.25 -11.69 -7.53
C ILE A 99 -21.64 -12.98 -6.97
N SER A 100 -22.13 -14.11 -7.43
CA SER A 100 -21.54 -15.44 -7.18
C SER A 100 -20.40 -15.72 -8.17
N GLY A 101 -19.35 -16.40 -7.73
CA GLY A 101 -18.14 -16.65 -8.53
C GLY A 101 -17.11 -15.52 -8.48
N VAL A 102 -17.25 -14.56 -7.57
CA VAL A 102 -16.23 -13.56 -7.26
C VAL A 102 -16.06 -13.45 -5.75
N ALA A 103 -14.86 -13.76 -5.26
CA ALA A 103 -14.50 -13.65 -3.87
C ALA A 103 -13.79 -12.31 -3.60
N THR A 104 -14.07 -11.72 -2.43
CA THR A 104 -13.32 -10.56 -1.93
C THR A 104 -12.30 -11.02 -0.91
N ILE A 105 -11.03 -10.66 -1.12
CA ILE A 105 -9.94 -10.85 -0.18
C ILE A 105 -9.60 -9.48 0.41
N SER A 106 -9.77 -9.35 1.72
CA SER A 106 -9.35 -8.15 2.45
C SER A 106 -7.94 -8.34 3.00
N LEU A 107 -7.04 -7.44 2.61
CA LEU A 107 -5.66 -7.36 3.10
C LEU A 107 -5.53 -6.20 4.08
N GLU A 108 -5.00 -6.45 5.26
CA GLU A 108 -4.61 -5.41 6.21
C GLU A 108 -3.10 -5.31 6.25
N ILE A 109 -2.55 -4.26 5.63
CA ILE A 109 -1.10 -4.02 5.59
C ILE A 109 -0.72 -3.06 6.71
N GLN A 110 0.18 -3.49 7.58
CA GLN A 110 0.74 -2.70 8.67
C GLN A 110 2.24 -2.50 8.44
N SER A 111 2.66 -1.24 8.34
CA SER A 111 4.06 -0.84 8.30
C SER A 111 4.56 -0.52 9.70
N THR A 112 5.80 -0.86 10.03
CA THR A 112 6.44 -0.45 11.31
C THR A 112 6.56 1.07 11.42
N ALA A 113 6.55 1.79 10.29
CA ALA A 113 6.54 3.26 10.26
C ALA A 113 5.19 3.88 10.66
N THR A 114 4.10 3.11 10.65
CA THR A 114 2.74 3.60 10.97
C THR A 114 2.05 2.62 11.94
N ILE A 115 2.33 2.81 13.22
CA ILE A 115 1.76 1.99 14.29
C ILE A 115 0.30 2.42 14.53
N GLY A 116 -0.64 1.48 14.49
CA GLY A 116 -2.01 1.68 15.00
C GLY A 116 -3.12 1.94 13.96
N LYS A 117 -2.81 2.02 12.66
CA LYS A 117 -3.84 2.03 11.59
C LYS A 117 -3.39 1.19 10.39
N PRO A 118 -3.76 -0.10 10.31
CA PRO A 118 -3.48 -0.88 9.11
C PRO A 118 -4.22 -0.28 7.91
N ARG A 119 -3.57 -0.25 6.76
CA ARG A 119 -4.22 0.17 5.51
C ARG A 119 -4.90 -1.04 4.90
N ARG A 120 -6.22 -0.94 4.69
CA ARG A 120 -7.03 -2.02 4.15
C ARG A 120 -7.08 -1.94 2.63
N TRP A 121 -6.80 -3.05 1.98
CA TRP A 121 -6.91 -3.23 0.53
C TRP A 121 -7.91 -4.36 0.26
N ASN A 122 -8.89 -4.09 -0.58
CA ASN A 122 -9.83 -5.12 -1.02
C ASN A 122 -9.43 -5.55 -2.43
N VAL A 123 -9.25 -6.85 -2.59
CA VAL A 123 -8.85 -7.48 -3.84
C VAL A 123 -9.95 -8.44 -4.26
N TYR A 124 -10.32 -8.41 -5.53
CA TYR A 124 -11.37 -9.26 -6.08
C TYR A 124 -10.76 -10.37 -6.92
N VAL A 125 -11.19 -11.61 -6.66
CA VAL A 125 -10.72 -12.80 -7.36
C VAL A 125 -11.94 -13.49 -7.96
N ALA A 126 -11.94 -13.65 -9.27
CA ALA A 126 -12.99 -14.37 -9.98
C ALA A 126 -12.69 -15.88 -10.00
N ASP A 127 -13.74 -16.70 -10.03
CA ASP A 127 -13.63 -18.12 -10.28
C ASP A 127 -13.21 -18.35 -11.73
N THR A 128 -11.99 -18.85 -11.93
CA THR A 128 -11.43 -19.17 -13.24
C THR A 128 -11.62 -20.63 -13.63
N GLY A 129 -12.33 -21.43 -12.83
CA GLY A 129 -12.56 -22.86 -13.09
C GLY A 129 -11.34 -23.76 -12.87
N LEU A 130 -10.38 -23.31 -12.06
CA LEU A 130 -9.17 -24.05 -11.63
C LEU A 130 -9.37 -24.77 -10.29
#